data_AF-A0A0E2E6X3-F1
#
_entry.id   AF-A0A0E2E6X3-F1
#
_cell.length_a   1.000
_cell.length_b   1.000
_cell.length_c   1.000
_cell.angle_alpha   90.00
_cell.angle_beta   90.00
_cell.angle_gamma   90.00
#
_symmetry.space_group_name_H-M   'P 1'
#
loop_
_entity.id
_entity.type
_entity.pdbx_description
1 polymer ?
#
loop_
_entity_poly.entity_id
_entity_poly.type
_entity_poly.pdbx_seq_one_letter_code
_entity_poly.pdbx_strand_id
1 'polypeptide(L)' 'MKQLFKITLRNDYAFKRVFGTEENKDVLQDFLECILDSNMFFNY' A
#
# COMPACT_ATOMS: atom_id res chain seq x y z
N MET A 1 -21.24 -9.40 19.26
CA MET A 1 -20.52 -8.22 18.70
C MET A 1 -19.53 -8.70 17.66
N LYS A 2 -19.75 -8.42 16.37
CA LYS A 2 -18.72 -8.66 15.34
C LYS A 2 -17.58 -7.69 15.63
N GLN A 3 -16.38 -8.19 15.93
CA GLN A 3 -15.22 -7.32 16.06
C GLN A 3 -14.96 -6.68 14.70
N LEU A 4 -15.24 -5.39 14.61
CA LEU A 4 -14.91 -4.58 13.45
C LEU A 4 -13.39 -4.51 13.42
N PHE A 5 -12.75 -5.27 12.53
CA PHE A 5 -11.30 -5.20 12.32
C PHE A 5 -10.97 -3.76 11.94
N LYS A 6 -10.49 -2.98 12.92
CA LYS A 6 -10.09 -1.60 12.70
C LYS A 6 -8.74 -1.65 11.99
N ILE A 7 -8.78 -1.68 10.66
CA ILE A 7 -7.58 -1.51 9.83
C ILE A 7 -7.07 -0.11 10.14
N THR A 8 -6.00 -0.03 10.94
CA THR A 8 -5.31 1.23 11.21
C THR A 8 -4.02 1.23 10.42
N LEU A 9 -3.66 2.39 9.85
CA LEU A 9 -2.38 2.60 9.17
C LEU A 9 -1.15 2.31 10.06
N ARG A 10 -1.34 2.21 11.39
CA ARG A 10 -0.29 1.82 12.34
C ARG A 10 0.01 0.32 12.32
N ASN A 11 -0.88 -0.49 11.75
CA ASN A 11 -0.66 -1.92 11.58
C ASN A 11 -0.40 -2.18 10.10
N ASP A 12 0.73 -1.65 9.64
CA ASP A 12 1.32 -1.93 8.33
C ASP A 12 1.57 -3.42 8.09
N TYR A 13 1.19 -4.31 9.01
CA TYR A 13 1.18 -5.75 8.88
C TYR A 13 0.57 -6.25 7.55
N ALA A 14 -0.57 -5.69 7.12
CA ALA A 14 -1.14 -6.08 5.83
C ALA A 14 -0.24 -5.62 4.66
N PHE A 15 0.30 -4.40 4.76
CA PHE A 15 1.24 -3.86 3.78
C PHE A 15 2.53 -4.70 3.72
N LYS A 16 3.14 -5.02 4.86
CA LYS A 16 4.32 -5.89 4.98
C LYS A 16 4.05 -7.31 4.51
N ARG A 17 2.86 -7.85 4.77
CA ARG A 17 2.49 -9.20 4.31
C ARG A 17 2.36 -9.27 2.79
N VAL A 18 1.87 -8.21 2.16
CA VAL A 18 1.65 -8.16 0.71
C VAL A 18 2.90 -7.69 -0.03
N PHE A 19 3.62 -6.71 0.48
CA PHE A 19 4.72 -6.04 -0.22
C PHE A 19 6.10 -6.23 0.42
N GLY A 20 6.19 -6.92 1.56
CA GLY A 20 7.43 -7.07 2.31
C GLY A 20 8.25 -8.32 1.97
N THR A 21 7.93 -9.04 0.90
CA THR A 21 8.70 -10.19 0.42
C THR A 21 9.33 -9.88 -0.94
N GLU A 22 10.48 -10.49 -1.25
CA GLU A 22 11.23 -10.22 -2.48
C GLU A 22 10.44 -10.61 -3.75
N GLU A 23 9.59 -11.64 -3.66
CA GLU A 23 8.76 -12.08 -4.78
C GLU A 23 7.72 -11.02 -5.19
N ASN A 24 7.36 -10.13 -4.26
CA ASN A 24 6.35 -9.11 -4.48
C ASN A 24 6.95 -7.73 -4.77
N LYS A 25 8.25 -7.66 -5.06
CA LYS A 25 8.97 -6.41 -5.34
C LYS A 25 8.38 -5.66 -6.55
N ASP A 26 8.09 -6.36 -7.63
CA ASP A 26 7.54 -5.75 -8.85
C ASP A 26 6.13 -5.18 -8.58
N VAL A 27 5.31 -5.90 -7.80
CA VAL A 27 3.97 -5.43 -7.39
C VAL A 27 4.05 -4.20 -6.48
N LEU A 28 5.03 -4.16 -5.56
CA LEU A 28 5.28 -2.98 -4.74
C LEU A 28 5.70 -1.80 -5.61
N GLN A 29 6.57 -2.02 -6.59
CA GLN A 29 7.01 -0.98 -7.52
C GLN A 29 5.82 -0.40 -8.31
N ASP A 30 5.01 -1.25 -8.94
CA ASP A 30 3.82 -0.83 -9.69
C ASP A 30 2.82 -0.07 -8.80
N PHE A 31 2.63 -0.54 -7.56
CA PHE A 31 1.75 0.14 -6.60
C PHE A 31 2.28 1.54 -6.23
N LEU A 32 3.57 1.66 -5.95
CA LEU A 32 4.19 2.94 -5.63
C LEU A 32 4.18 3.90 -6.82
N GLU A 33 4.44 3.40 -8.03
CA GLU A 33 4.36 4.19 -9.26
C GLU A 33 2.94 4.72 -9.48
N CYS A 34 1.90 3.91 -9.25
CA CYS A 34 0.50 4.32 -9.39
C CYS A 34 0.11 5.43 -8.39
N ILE A 35 0.53 5.33 -7.12
CA ILE A 35 0.16 6.33 -6.10
C ILE A 35 1.05 7.58 -6.13
N LEU A 36 2.30 7.45 -6.59
CA LEU A 36 3.29 8.54 -6.67
C LEU A 36 3.35 9.17 -8.06
N ASP A 37 2.52 8.72 -9.01
CA ASP A 37 2.48 9.26 -10.36
C ASP A 37 2.29 10.79 -10.29
N SER A 38 3.34 11.51 -10.71
CA SER A 38 3.43 12.96 -10.58
C SER A 38 2.34 13.68 -11.37
N ASN A 39 1.72 13.01 -12.34
CA ASN A 39 0.57 13.53 -13.09
C ASN A 39 -0.65 13.81 -12.19
N MET A 40 -0.76 13.19 -11.01
CA MET A 40 -1.85 13.47 -10.07
C MET A 40 -1.58 14.67 -9.14
N PHE A 41 -0.31 15.10 -9.01
CA PHE A 41 0.12 16.17 -8.10
C PHE A 41 0.24 17.55 -8.76
N PHE A 42 0.39 17.62 -10.09
CA PHE A 42 0.48 18.90 -10.83
C PHE A 42 -0.85 19.41 -11.40
N ASN A 43 -1.97 18.73 -11.13
CA ASN A 43 -3.31 19.13 -11.58
C ASN A 43 -4.10 19.95 -10.52
N TYR A 44 -3.42 20.53 -9.52
CA TYR A 44 -3.99 21.44 -8.54
C TYR A 44 -3.24 22.77 -8.50
#